data_AF-M1BVR7-F1
#
_entry.id   AF-M1BVR7-F1
#
_cell.length_a   1.000
_cell.length_b   1.000
_cell.length_c   1.000
_cell.angle_alpha   90.00
_cell.angle_beta   90.00
_cell.angle_gamma   90.00
#
_symmetry.space_group_name_H-M   'P 1'
#
loop_
_entity.id
_entity.type
_entity.pdbx_description
1 polymer ?
#
loop_
_entity_poly.entity_id
_entity_poly.type
_entity_poly.pdbx_seq_one_letter_code
_entity_poly.pdbx_strand_id
1 'polypeptide(L)'
;MPAASIAQILAESFLKGLLAAHRGGYMESQKEEGPAPLLWRFSDFLKWAELCPSEPEIGHALLRLVATCQGIPHACEVELLILSHHFYKSSACLYGVDVLVDLAFKKVEAYVYEGDFPCLARLVTGVGNFHALNFILGILIENGQLDLLLQKFSAAVDANDADEEVRGFRMAVLTLLKQFNPNDLDAFAMVYSRFDMKNETASLLESRAHQSCKEWSLRSDKDQTDELLASMGYFIEAAEVYSSIDAGSKTRQSCAQALLLYLQIRMPDLHFIYLSETNARRALVEQTRFQEALIVAEAYGLNQPGEWAPVLWNQMLRPELIERFMAEFVSVLPLQPSMLLELARFYRAEVAARGDQSQFSMWLTGGGLPADWAKYLGRSFRCLLRRTRDLRLRYQLATIATGFTDVINACNKAFDKVPDSAGPLVLRKGHGGGYLPLM
;
A
#
# COMPACT_ATOMS: atom_id res chain seq x y z
N MET A 1 41.84 -44.32 13.43
CA MET A 1 41.85 -44.10 11.96
C MET A 1 42.07 -42.62 11.69
N PRO A 2 42.74 -42.23 10.59
CA PRO A 2 42.86 -40.81 10.24
C PRO A 2 41.49 -40.22 9.89
N ALA A 3 41.29 -38.93 10.17
CA ALA A 3 40.03 -38.21 9.99
C ALA A 3 39.47 -38.36 8.56
N ALA A 4 40.33 -38.20 7.56
CA ALA A 4 39.98 -38.34 6.15
C ALA A 4 39.39 -39.73 5.80
N SER A 5 39.90 -40.81 6.40
CA SER A 5 39.37 -42.16 6.17
C SER A 5 38.00 -42.35 6.83
N ILE A 6 37.79 -41.77 8.01
CA ILE A 6 36.49 -41.80 8.70
C ILE A 6 35.47 -41.02 7.87
N ALA A 7 35.81 -39.80 7.46
CA ALA A 7 35.00 -38.96 6.59
C ALA A 7 34.62 -39.65 5.28
N GLN A 8 35.57 -40.34 4.63
CA GLN A 8 35.31 -41.08 3.40
C GLN A 8 34.32 -42.23 3.61
N ILE A 9 34.49 -43.04 4.66
CA ILE A 9 33.58 -44.17 4.95
C ILE A 9 32.18 -43.64 5.24
N LEU A 10 32.07 -42.56 6.02
CA LEU A 10 30.78 -41.93 6.32
C LEU A 10 30.13 -41.40 5.04
N ALA A 11 30.85 -40.64 4.22
CA ALA A 11 30.34 -40.09 2.97
C ALA A 11 29.87 -41.18 1.99
N GLU A 12 30.65 -42.26 1.83
CA GLU A 12 30.26 -43.41 0.99
C GLU A 12 29.04 -44.16 1.55
N SER A 13 28.93 -44.29 2.87
CA SER A 13 27.76 -44.90 3.51
C SER A 13 26.51 -44.05 3.29
N PHE A 14 26.65 -42.73 3.35
CA PHE A 14 25.57 -41.78 3.13
C PHE A 14 25.09 -41.79 1.68
N LEU A 15 26.02 -41.80 0.71
CA LEU A 15 25.67 -41.93 -0.70
C LEU A 15 24.91 -43.25 -0.97
N LYS A 16 25.34 -44.38 -0.38
CA LYS A 16 24.61 -45.66 -0.51
C LYS A 16 23.19 -45.56 0.06
N GLY A 17 23.03 -44.88 1.20
CA GLY A 17 21.73 -44.60 1.78
C GLY A 17 20.85 -43.72 0.89
N LEU A 18 21.38 -42.61 0.39
CA LEU A 18 20.67 -41.71 -0.52
C LEU A 18 20.22 -42.43 -1.80
N LEU A 19 21.08 -43.23 -2.42
CA LEU A 19 20.73 -43.99 -3.63
C LEU A 19 19.62 -45.02 -3.36
N ALA A 20 19.64 -45.67 -2.20
CA ALA A 20 18.58 -46.58 -1.79
C ALA A 20 17.26 -45.84 -1.54
N ALA A 21 17.31 -44.69 -0.87
CA ALA A 21 16.15 -43.84 -0.61
C ALA A 21 15.54 -43.30 -1.92
N HIS A 22 16.38 -42.86 -2.87
CA HIS A 22 15.94 -42.41 -4.18
C HIS A 22 15.22 -43.51 -4.97
N ARG A 23 15.77 -44.74 -4.98
CA ARG A 23 15.12 -45.89 -5.63
C ARG A 23 13.81 -46.29 -4.94
N GLY A 24 13.71 -46.08 -3.63
CA GLY A 24 12.52 -46.38 -2.84
C GLY A 24 11.48 -45.26 -2.78
N GLY A 25 11.75 -44.09 -3.37
CA GLY A 25 10.83 -42.94 -3.33
C GLY A 25 10.78 -42.20 -1.99
N TYR A 26 11.72 -42.44 -1.08
CA TYR A 26 11.73 -41.87 0.28
C TYR A 26 12.40 -40.49 0.38
N MET A 27 12.95 -39.96 -0.72
CA MET A 27 13.73 -38.71 -0.72
C MET A 27 12.93 -37.49 -0.25
N GLU A 28 11.63 -37.45 -0.54
CA GLU A 28 10.76 -36.33 -0.14
C GLU A 28 10.20 -36.50 1.28
N SER A 29 10.22 -37.72 1.84
CA SER A 29 9.65 -38.06 3.14
C SER A 29 10.73 -38.33 4.20
N GLN A 30 11.54 -37.31 4.54
CA GLN A 30 12.56 -37.42 5.60
C GLN A 30 12.00 -37.77 7.00
N LYS A 31 10.66 -37.71 7.18
CA LYS A 31 9.95 -38.10 8.41
C LYS A 31 9.51 -39.57 8.46
N GLU A 32 9.40 -40.26 7.33
CA GLU A 32 8.94 -41.66 7.26
C GLU A 32 10.08 -42.65 7.48
N GLU A 33 9.85 -43.74 8.22
CA GLU A 33 10.82 -44.83 8.41
C GLU A 33 11.29 -45.36 7.05
N GLY A 34 12.48 -44.93 6.64
CA GLY A 34 13.07 -45.28 5.35
C GLY A 34 13.81 -46.62 5.38
N PRO A 35 14.62 -46.91 4.35
CA PRO A 35 15.34 -48.18 4.23
C PRO A 35 16.38 -48.34 5.36
N ALA A 36 16.00 -49.06 6.42
CA ALA A 36 16.94 -49.54 7.41
C ALA A 36 17.89 -50.57 6.78
N PRO A 37 19.19 -50.60 7.13
CA PRO A 37 19.88 -49.83 8.17
C PRO A 37 20.74 -48.67 7.61
N LEU A 38 20.35 -48.04 6.48
CA LEU A 38 21.22 -47.08 5.80
C LEU A 38 21.07 -45.65 6.36
N LEU A 39 22.20 -44.96 6.50
CA LEU A 39 22.26 -43.53 6.87
C LEU A 39 21.88 -42.69 5.65
N TRP A 40 20.65 -42.21 5.58
CA TRP A 40 20.21 -41.36 4.47
C TRP A 40 19.52 -40.08 4.92
N ARG A 41 19.01 -40.03 6.16
CA ARG A 41 18.44 -38.81 6.74
C ARG A 41 19.54 -37.87 7.20
N PHE A 42 19.32 -36.57 6.99
CA PHE A 42 20.26 -35.53 7.39
C PHE A 42 20.56 -35.59 8.90
N SER A 43 19.52 -35.70 9.72
CA SER A 43 19.62 -35.77 11.18
C SER A 43 20.40 -36.97 11.69
N ASP A 44 20.27 -38.12 11.02
CA ASP A 44 20.97 -39.34 11.42
C ASP A 44 22.44 -39.22 11.06
N PHE A 45 22.75 -38.73 9.85
CA PHE A 45 24.12 -38.51 9.43
C PHE A 45 24.88 -37.57 10.37
N LEU A 46 24.25 -36.47 10.82
CA LEU A 46 24.88 -35.53 11.76
C LEU A 46 25.36 -36.21 13.05
N LYS A 47 24.60 -37.14 13.62
CA LYS A 47 25.00 -37.89 14.83
C LYS A 47 26.23 -38.76 14.58
N TRP A 48 26.35 -39.36 13.40
CA TRP A 48 27.52 -40.18 13.04
C TRP A 48 28.73 -39.35 12.63
N ALA A 49 28.50 -38.13 12.12
CA ALA A 49 29.55 -37.19 11.76
C ALA A 49 30.38 -36.74 12.97
N GLU A 50 29.81 -36.74 14.18
CA GLU A 50 30.52 -36.47 15.45
C GLU A 50 31.71 -37.42 15.70
N LEU A 51 31.72 -38.61 15.07
CA LEU A 51 32.83 -39.56 15.17
C LEU A 51 34.09 -39.09 14.42
N CYS A 52 33.95 -38.16 13.47
CA CYS A 52 35.08 -37.61 12.75
C CYS A 52 35.67 -36.42 13.52
N PRO A 53 36.98 -36.40 13.80
CA PRO A 53 37.60 -35.31 14.55
C PRO A 53 37.74 -34.00 13.75
N SER A 54 37.38 -33.99 12.46
CA SER A 54 37.49 -32.84 11.57
C SER A 54 36.27 -32.77 10.65
N GLU A 55 35.38 -31.82 10.92
CA GLU A 55 34.22 -31.49 10.09
C GLU A 55 34.56 -31.12 8.63
N PRO A 56 35.61 -30.32 8.32
CA PRO A 56 35.88 -29.97 6.93
C PRO A 56 36.26 -31.20 6.10
N GLU A 57 36.91 -32.22 6.68
CA GLU A 57 37.22 -33.47 5.96
C GLU A 57 35.95 -34.20 5.50
N ILE A 58 34.85 -34.10 6.25
CA ILE A 58 33.55 -34.65 5.85
C ILE A 58 33.03 -33.89 4.63
N GLY A 59 33.05 -32.55 4.66
CA GLY A 59 32.68 -31.72 3.51
C GLY A 59 33.49 -32.06 2.26
N HIS A 60 34.82 -32.18 2.38
CA HIS A 60 35.68 -32.56 1.26
C HIS A 60 35.38 -33.97 0.73
N ALA A 61 35.12 -34.94 1.62
CA ALA A 61 34.78 -36.30 1.21
C ALA A 61 33.45 -36.35 0.43
N LEU A 62 32.42 -35.65 0.91
CA LEU A 62 31.13 -35.54 0.24
C LEU A 62 31.25 -34.84 -1.12
N LEU A 63 31.96 -33.71 -1.18
CA LEU A 63 32.17 -32.97 -2.41
C LEU A 63 32.96 -33.79 -3.45
N ARG A 64 33.95 -34.58 -2.99
CA ARG A 64 34.71 -35.50 -3.84
C ARG A 64 33.81 -36.53 -4.49
N LEU A 65 32.82 -37.09 -3.77
CA LEU A 65 31.86 -38.04 -4.35
C LEU A 65 31.08 -37.40 -5.50
N VAL A 66 30.58 -36.17 -5.34
CA VAL A 66 29.86 -35.45 -6.41
C VAL A 66 30.78 -35.16 -7.61
N ALA A 67 32.06 -34.89 -7.37
CA ALA A 67 33.03 -34.58 -8.43
C ALA A 67 33.53 -35.83 -9.18
N THR A 68 33.69 -36.97 -8.51
CA THR A 68 34.33 -38.17 -9.10
C THR A 68 33.37 -39.25 -9.53
N CYS A 69 32.21 -39.38 -8.90
CA CYS A 69 31.25 -40.41 -9.25
C CYS A 69 30.38 -39.98 -10.44
N GLN A 70 30.27 -40.87 -11.44
CA GLN A 70 29.38 -40.68 -12.59
C GLN A 70 28.07 -41.45 -12.38
N GLY A 71 26.94 -40.89 -12.84
CA GLY A 71 25.63 -41.55 -12.79
C GLY A 71 24.91 -41.47 -11.45
N ILE A 72 25.25 -40.50 -10.59
CA ILE A 72 24.46 -40.17 -9.41
C ILE A 72 23.21 -39.38 -9.87
N PRO A 73 21.98 -39.74 -9.43
CA PRO A 73 20.78 -38.95 -9.72
C PRO A 73 20.92 -37.52 -9.17
N HIS A 74 20.40 -36.52 -9.90
CA HIS A 74 20.50 -35.11 -9.53
C HIS A 74 20.02 -34.80 -8.11
N ALA A 75 18.94 -35.44 -7.67
CA ALA A 75 18.43 -35.29 -6.30
C ALA A 75 19.45 -35.73 -5.23
N CYS A 76 20.22 -36.79 -5.47
CA CYS A 76 21.27 -37.24 -4.56
C CYS A 76 22.49 -36.32 -4.59
N GLU A 77 22.87 -35.83 -5.78
CA GLU A 77 23.97 -34.86 -5.92
C GLU A 77 23.67 -33.58 -5.12
N VAL A 78 22.43 -33.07 -5.21
CA VAL A 78 22.00 -31.87 -4.48
C VAL A 78 22.04 -32.06 -2.96
N GLU A 79 21.57 -33.19 -2.42
CA GLU A 79 21.66 -33.44 -0.96
C GLU A 79 23.10 -33.57 -0.47
N LEU A 80 24.00 -34.15 -1.28
CA LEU A 80 25.44 -34.17 -0.96
C LEU A 80 26.04 -32.77 -0.95
N LEU A 81 25.67 -31.90 -1.90
CA LEU A 81 26.12 -30.51 -1.92
C LEU A 81 25.60 -29.73 -0.69
N ILE A 82 24.33 -29.88 -0.35
CA ILE A 82 23.73 -29.22 0.83
C ILE A 82 24.44 -29.65 2.11
N LEU A 83 24.67 -30.95 2.29
CA LEU A 83 25.36 -31.48 3.45
C LEU A 83 26.84 -31.05 3.50
N SER A 84 27.51 -31.00 2.35
CA SER A 84 28.88 -30.46 2.25
C SER A 84 28.93 -29.00 2.71
N HIS A 85 27.96 -28.18 2.27
CA HIS A 85 27.84 -26.79 2.67
C HIS A 85 27.64 -26.64 4.18
N HIS A 86 26.80 -27.48 4.80
CA HIS A 86 26.59 -27.47 6.24
C HIS A 86 27.89 -27.64 7.03
N PHE A 87 28.73 -28.62 6.66
CA PHE A 87 30.03 -28.82 7.32
C PHE A 87 31.01 -27.67 7.05
N TYR A 88 31.02 -27.10 5.85
CA TYR A 88 31.86 -25.93 5.56
C TYR A 88 31.42 -24.69 6.34
N LYS A 89 30.11 -24.48 6.52
CA LYS A 89 29.56 -23.39 7.34
C LYS A 89 29.93 -23.59 8.81
N SER A 90 29.73 -24.80 9.34
CA SER A 90 30.06 -25.17 10.73
C SER A 90 31.55 -25.00 11.04
N SER A 91 32.42 -25.42 10.12
CA SER A 91 33.87 -25.33 10.29
C SER A 91 34.50 -24.02 9.81
N ALA A 92 33.70 -23.03 9.39
CA ALA A 92 34.14 -21.77 8.76
C ALA A 92 35.15 -21.95 7.60
N CYS A 93 35.01 -23.00 6.79
CA CYS A 93 35.90 -23.30 5.68
C CYS A 93 35.49 -22.55 4.40
N LEU A 94 35.93 -21.29 4.25
CA LEU A 94 35.59 -20.44 3.10
C LEU A 94 36.02 -21.05 1.76
N TYR A 95 37.24 -21.58 1.67
CA TYR A 95 37.73 -22.25 0.46
C TYR A 95 36.85 -23.43 0.04
N GLY A 96 36.29 -24.18 1.01
CA GLY A 96 35.37 -25.27 0.72
C GLY A 96 34.06 -24.77 0.10
N VAL A 97 33.55 -23.63 0.58
CA VAL A 97 32.35 -22.98 0.01
C VAL A 97 32.60 -22.51 -1.43
N ASP A 98 33.74 -21.90 -1.72
CA ASP A 98 34.08 -21.44 -3.07
C ASP A 98 34.13 -22.61 -4.07
N VAL A 99 34.81 -23.71 -3.69
CA VAL A 99 34.89 -24.91 -4.54
C VAL A 99 33.52 -25.57 -4.72
N LEU A 100 32.66 -25.53 -3.70
CA LEU A 100 31.29 -26.02 -3.79
C LEU A 100 30.45 -25.21 -4.77
N VAL A 101 30.56 -23.88 -4.74
CA VAL A 101 29.84 -22.99 -5.66
C VAL A 101 30.32 -23.21 -7.09
N ASP A 102 31.63 -23.35 -7.32
CA ASP A 102 32.19 -23.66 -8.64
C ASP A 102 31.69 -25.02 -9.18
N LEU A 103 31.58 -26.02 -8.30
CA LEU A 103 31.04 -27.32 -8.68
C LEU A 103 29.54 -27.24 -9.00
N ALA A 104 28.78 -26.52 -8.17
CA ALA A 104 27.37 -26.26 -8.42
C ALA A 104 27.17 -25.56 -9.77
N PHE A 105 27.98 -24.54 -10.08
CA PHE A 105 27.95 -23.83 -11.35
C PHE A 105 28.12 -24.78 -12.55
N LYS A 106 29.10 -25.68 -12.51
CA LYS A 106 29.34 -26.67 -13.58
C LYS A 106 28.19 -27.68 -13.74
N LYS A 107 27.49 -28.00 -12.65
CA LYS A 107 26.38 -28.97 -12.64
C LYS A 107 25.05 -28.36 -13.07
N VAL A 108 24.87 -27.05 -12.87
CA VAL A 108 23.62 -26.36 -13.19
C VAL A 108 23.25 -26.47 -14.66
N GLU A 109 24.21 -26.42 -15.59
CA GLU A 109 23.92 -26.60 -17.03
C GLU A 109 23.29 -27.98 -17.33
N ALA A 110 23.76 -29.04 -16.66
CA ALA A 110 23.19 -30.38 -16.80
C ALA A 110 21.77 -30.46 -16.22
N TYR A 111 21.53 -29.87 -15.05
CA TYR A 111 20.19 -29.84 -14.43
C TYR A 111 19.18 -29.07 -15.27
N VAL A 112 19.61 -27.94 -15.87
CA VAL A 112 18.77 -27.14 -16.77
C VAL A 112 18.47 -27.90 -18.06
N TYR A 113 19.46 -28.58 -18.65
CA TYR A 113 19.28 -29.37 -19.85
C TYR A 113 18.27 -30.52 -19.66
N GLU A 114 18.26 -31.16 -18.49
CA GLU A 114 17.31 -32.23 -18.15
C GLU A 114 15.97 -31.70 -17.60
N GLY A 115 15.85 -30.39 -17.32
CA GLY A 115 14.63 -29.77 -16.82
C GLY A 115 14.37 -29.99 -15.32
N ASP A 116 15.40 -30.37 -14.55
CA ASP A 116 15.30 -30.68 -13.12
C ASP A 116 15.34 -29.43 -12.23
N PHE A 117 14.42 -28.50 -12.49
CA PHE A 117 14.22 -27.30 -11.67
C PHE A 117 13.93 -27.57 -10.18
N PRO A 118 13.23 -28.66 -9.79
CA PRO A 118 13.05 -28.99 -8.38
C PRO A 118 14.38 -29.21 -7.63
N CYS A 119 15.39 -29.74 -8.32
CA CYS A 119 16.73 -29.96 -7.78
C CYS A 119 17.49 -28.64 -7.61
N LEU A 120 17.40 -27.74 -8.60
CA LEU A 120 17.97 -26.39 -8.52
C LEU A 120 17.35 -25.58 -7.37
N ALA A 121 16.02 -25.61 -7.23
CA ALA A 121 15.33 -24.95 -6.14
C ALA A 121 15.75 -25.51 -4.78
N ARG A 122 15.84 -26.85 -4.65
CA ARG A 122 16.30 -27.50 -3.42
C ARG A 122 17.75 -27.14 -3.07
N LEU A 123 18.63 -27.04 -4.07
CA LEU A 123 20.03 -26.62 -3.88
C LEU A 123 20.11 -25.20 -3.32
N VAL A 124 19.38 -24.25 -3.91
CA VAL A 124 19.39 -22.86 -3.45
C VAL A 124 18.78 -22.72 -2.05
N THR A 125 17.62 -23.34 -1.81
CA THR A 125 16.96 -23.25 -0.50
C THR A 125 17.69 -24.03 0.59
N GLY A 126 18.40 -25.10 0.24
CA GLY A 126 19.18 -25.90 1.18
C GLY A 126 20.55 -25.33 1.52
N VAL A 127 21.23 -24.67 0.58
CA VAL A 127 22.51 -24.00 0.84
C VAL A 127 22.32 -22.67 1.56
N GLY A 128 21.25 -21.92 1.26
CA GLY A 128 20.92 -20.67 1.95
C GLY A 128 21.86 -19.48 1.66
N ASN A 129 22.99 -19.70 0.97
CA ASN A 129 23.87 -18.63 0.49
C ASN A 129 23.34 -18.02 -0.82
N PHE A 130 22.27 -17.22 -0.71
CA PHE A 130 21.58 -16.62 -1.86
C PHE A 130 22.46 -15.66 -2.66
N HIS A 131 23.50 -15.07 -2.05
CA HIS A 131 24.43 -14.21 -2.77
C HIS A 131 25.32 -15.00 -3.73
N ALA A 132 25.92 -16.10 -3.26
CA ALA A 132 26.76 -16.96 -4.09
C ALA A 132 25.96 -17.73 -5.15
N LEU A 133 24.71 -18.10 -4.84
CA LEU A 133 23.83 -18.85 -5.73
C LEU A 133 22.85 -17.96 -6.52
N ASN A 134 23.11 -16.66 -6.61
CA ASN A 134 22.24 -15.70 -7.28
C ASN A 134 22.00 -16.04 -8.77
N PHE A 135 22.98 -16.69 -9.42
CA PHE A 135 22.85 -17.14 -10.80
C PHE A 135 21.79 -18.25 -10.97
N ILE A 136 21.69 -19.18 -10.02
CA ILE A 136 20.67 -20.26 -10.05
C ILE A 136 19.28 -19.68 -9.84
N LEU A 137 19.15 -18.71 -8.93
CA LEU A 137 17.90 -17.97 -8.73
C LEU A 137 17.46 -17.27 -10.03
N GLY A 138 18.40 -16.64 -10.74
CA GLY A 138 18.14 -16.01 -12.04
C GLY A 138 17.55 -16.99 -13.04
N ILE A 139 18.20 -18.15 -13.21
CA ILE A 139 17.73 -19.22 -14.10
C ILE A 139 16.33 -19.69 -13.72
N LEU A 140 16.04 -19.91 -12.43
CA LEU A 140 14.71 -20.33 -11.99
C LEU A 140 13.63 -19.29 -12.29
N ILE A 141 13.94 -18.00 -12.12
CA ILE A 141 13.02 -16.90 -12.40
C ILE A 141 12.77 -16.76 -13.91
N GLU A 142 13.82 -16.82 -14.72
CA GLU A 142 13.71 -16.78 -16.19
C GLU A 142 12.87 -17.94 -16.75
N ASN A 143 12.94 -19.12 -16.12
CA ASN A 143 12.17 -20.31 -16.51
C ASN A 143 10.77 -20.41 -15.85
N GLY A 144 10.30 -19.35 -15.18
CA GLY A 144 8.96 -19.30 -14.59
C GLY A 144 8.74 -20.23 -13.39
N GLN A 145 9.81 -20.64 -12.69
CA GLN A 145 9.76 -21.59 -11.56
C GLN A 145 9.66 -20.89 -10.19
N LEU A 146 9.12 -19.67 -10.16
CA LEU A 146 9.04 -18.84 -8.95
C LEU A 146 8.15 -19.50 -7.87
N ASP A 147 7.00 -20.05 -8.24
CA ASP A 147 6.08 -20.69 -7.29
C ASP A 147 6.72 -21.90 -6.61
N LEU A 148 7.40 -22.73 -7.39
CA LEU A 148 8.12 -23.91 -6.89
C LEU A 148 9.21 -23.48 -5.90
N LEU A 149 9.95 -22.43 -6.24
CA LEU A 149 10.99 -21.87 -5.39
C LEU A 149 10.44 -21.34 -4.06
N LEU A 150 9.33 -20.58 -4.09
CA LEU A 150 8.66 -20.08 -2.90
C LEU A 150 8.04 -21.20 -2.05
N GLN A 151 7.58 -22.29 -2.66
CA GLN A 151 7.08 -23.47 -1.94
C GLN A 151 8.21 -24.25 -1.27
N LYS A 152 9.29 -24.54 -2.00
CA LYS A 152 10.48 -25.24 -1.49
C LYS A 152 11.14 -24.47 -0.35
N PHE A 153 11.18 -23.14 -0.44
CA PHE A 153 11.72 -22.31 0.64
C PHE A 153 10.85 -22.39 1.90
N SER A 154 9.53 -22.27 1.77
CA SER A 154 8.62 -22.38 2.92
C SER A 154 8.68 -23.73 3.63
N ALA A 155 9.01 -24.81 2.92
CA ALA A 155 9.19 -26.13 3.49
C ALA A 155 10.56 -26.32 4.19
N ALA A 156 11.55 -25.48 3.85
CA ALA A 156 12.92 -25.59 4.34
C ALA A 156 13.19 -24.73 5.59
N VAL A 157 12.41 -23.66 5.81
CA VAL A 157 12.61 -22.75 6.95
C VAL A 157 11.97 -23.34 8.21
N ASP A 158 12.79 -23.73 9.18
CA ASP A 158 12.36 -24.05 10.54
C ASP A 158 12.17 -22.78 11.38
N ALA A 159 11.18 -22.80 12.29
CA ALA A 159 10.66 -21.61 12.98
C ALA A 159 11.65 -20.82 13.87
N ASN A 160 12.88 -21.31 14.09
CA ASN A 160 13.81 -20.76 15.10
C ASN A 160 15.02 -19.98 14.54
N ASP A 161 15.38 -20.13 13.25
CA ASP A 161 16.52 -19.43 12.59
C ASP A 161 16.08 -18.49 11.43
N ALA A 162 14.77 -18.26 11.31
CA ALA A 162 14.12 -17.82 10.07
C ALA A 162 14.43 -16.39 9.62
N ASP A 163 14.63 -15.43 10.52
CA ASP A 163 14.45 -14.01 10.14
C ASP A 163 15.51 -13.48 9.17
N GLU A 164 16.80 -13.77 9.37
CA GLU A 164 17.87 -13.26 8.49
C GLU A 164 17.93 -14.02 7.16
N GLU A 165 17.72 -15.34 7.16
CA GLU A 165 17.71 -16.15 5.93
C GLU A 165 16.46 -15.84 5.08
N VAL A 166 15.29 -15.64 5.69
CA VAL A 166 14.06 -15.17 5.02
C VAL A 166 14.27 -13.79 4.43
N ARG A 167 14.89 -12.86 5.17
CA ARG A 167 15.21 -11.52 4.63
C ARG A 167 16.17 -11.59 3.46
N GLY A 168 17.25 -12.37 3.56
CA GLY A 168 18.25 -12.55 2.51
C GLY A 168 17.64 -13.13 1.24
N PHE A 169 16.84 -14.19 1.36
CA PHE A 169 16.13 -14.80 0.24
C PHE A 169 15.15 -13.83 -0.41
N ARG A 170 14.31 -13.17 0.39
CA ARG A 170 13.34 -12.17 -0.08
C ARG A 170 14.02 -11.07 -0.88
N MET A 171 15.13 -10.53 -0.38
CA MET A 171 15.87 -9.46 -1.07
C MET A 171 16.50 -9.95 -2.37
N ALA A 172 17.06 -11.16 -2.40
CA ALA A 172 17.63 -11.74 -3.63
C ALA A 172 16.55 -11.92 -4.70
N VAL A 173 15.43 -12.56 -4.36
CA VAL A 173 14.31 -12.79 -5.29
C VAL A 173 13.76 -11.48 -5.84
N LEU A 174 13.49 -10.48 -4.97
CA LEU A 174 12.98 -9.18 -5.42
C LEU A 174 13.98 -8.41 -6.29
N THR A 175 15.29 -8.53 -6.03
CA THR A 175 16.32 -7.89 -6.84
C THR A 175 16.37 -8.50 -8.24
N LEU A 176 16.30 -9.82 -8.33
CA LEU A 176 16.31 -10.53 -9.61
C LEU A 176 15.02 -10.32 -10.40
N LEU A 177 13.85 -10.33 -9.75
CA LEU A 177 12.58 -10.00 -10.43
C LEU A 177 12.62 -8.62 -11.06
N LYS A 178 13.19 -7.63 -10.37
CA LYS A 178 13.38 -6.27 -10.93
C LYS A 178 14.35 -6.24 -12.11
N GLN A 179 15.33 -7.13 -12.15
CA GLN A 179 16.33 -7.19 -13.23
C GLN A 179 15.79 -7.89 -14.47
N PHE A 180 15.14 -9.04 -14.30
CA PHE A 180 14.68 -9.86 -15.41
C PHE A 180 13.26 -9.50 -15.87
N ASN A 181 12.33 -9.30 -14.93
CA ASN A 181 10.90 -9.15 -15.20
C ASN A 181 10.29 -7.93 -14.46
N PRO A 182 10.75 -6.69 -14.72
CA PRO A 182 10.29 -5.51 -13.98
C PRO A 182 8.79 -5.20 -14.16
N ASN A 183 8.18 -5.67 -15.26
CA ASN A 183 6.78 -5.40 -15.59
C ASN A 183 5.83 -6.54 -15.19
N ASP A 184 6.35 -7.66 -14.66
CA ASP A 184 5.53 -8.78 -14.24
C ASP A 184 4.96 -8.53 -12.84
N LEU A 185 3.85 -7.79 -12.81
CA LEU A 185 3.17 -7.43 -11.55
C LEU A 185 2.62 -8.66 -10.81
N ASP A 186 2.26 -9.72 -11.53
CA ASP A 186 1.71 -10.93 -10.91
C ASP A 186 2.82 -11.71 -10.18
N ALA A 187 4.04 -11.76 -10.73
CA ALA A 187 5.22 -12.29 -10.02
C ALA A 187 5.53 -11.52 -8.72
N PHE A 188 5.46 -10.18 -8.74
CA PHE A 188 5.62 -9.38 -7.52
C PHE A 188 4.49 -9.65 -6.51
N ALA A 189 3.25 -9.78 -6.96
CA ALA A 189 2.11 -10.08 -6.10
C ALA A 189 2.27 -11.43 -5.39
N MET A 190 2.75 -12.46 -6.09
CA MET A 190 3.04 -13.78 -5.51
C MET A 190 4.10 -13.67 -4.40
N VAL A 191 5.21 -12.98 -4.65
CA VAL A 191 6.26 -12.79 -3.63
C VAL A 191 5.72 -12.01 -2.43
N TYR A 192 5.03 -10.90 -2.65
CA TYR A 192 4.51 -10.07 -1.56
C TYR A 192 3.48 -10.81 -0.70
N SER A 193 2.60 -11.61 -1.31
CA SER A 193 1.64 -12.44 -0.59
C SER A 193 2.35 -13.49 0.27
N ARG A 194 3.36 -14.16 -0.28
CA ARG A 194 4.09 -15.25 0.40
C ARG A 194 4.91 -14.76 1.60
N PHE A 195 5.40 -13.52 1.57
CA PHE A 195 6.15 -12.90 2.67
C PHE A 195 5.35 -11.92 3.54
N ASP A 196 4.02 -11.89 3.41
CA ASP A 196 3.12 -10.97 4.12
C ASP A 196 3.54 -9.49 4.03
N MET A 197 3.99 -9.06 2.84
CA MET A 197 4.45 -7.69 2.56
C MET A 197 3.27 -6.76 2.26
N LYS A 198 2.48 -6.47 3.29
CA LYS A 198 1.21 -5.74 3.17
C LYS A 198 1.32 -4.32 2.62
N ASN A 199 2.40 -3.60 2.93
CA ASN A 199 2.60 -2.26 2.38
C ASN A 199 2.86 -2.31 0.87
N GLU A 200 3.66 -3.28 0.43
CA GLU A 200 4.05 -3.47 -0.94
C GLU A 200 2.93 -4.05 -1.78
N THR A 201 2.11 -4.98 -1.25
CA THR A 201 0.88 -5.43 -1.93
C THR A 201 -0.08 -4.27 -2.16
N ALA A 202 -0.35 -3.44 -1.16
CA ALA A 202 -1.25 -2.29 -1.30
C ALA A 202 -0.70 -1.26 -2.29
N SER A 203 0.59 -0.96 -2.25
CA SER A 203 1.23 -0.06 -3.22
C SER A 203 1.21 -0.62 -4.66
N LEU A 204 1.32 -1.94 -4.83
CA LEU A 204 1.23 -2.60 -6.12
C LEU A 204 -0.19 -2.50 -6.69
N LEU A 205 -1.21 -2.74 -5.87
CA LEU A 205 -2.62 -2.59 -6.24
C LEU A 205 -2.93 -1.15 -6.67
N GLU A 206 -2.45 -0.15 -5.92
CA GLU A 206 -2.57 1.26 -6.30
C GLU A 206 -1.88 1.52 -7.65
N SER A 207 -0.66 1.03 -7.86
CA SER A 207 0.04 1.20 -9.14
C SER A 207 -0.74 0.60 -10.31
N ARG A 208 -1.33 -0.59 -10.13
CA ARG A 208 -2.17 -1.27 -11.14
C ARG A 208 -3.42 -0.46 -11.46
N ALA A 209 -4.08 0.07 -10.44
CA ALA A 209 -5.23 0.97 -10.59
C ALA A 209 -4.88 2.23 -11.37
N HIS A 210 -3.77 2.90 -11.02
CA HIS A 210 -3.32 4.10 -11.72
C HIS A 210 -2.90 3.81 -13.16
N GLN A 211 -2.27 2.68 -13.44
CA GLN A 211 -1.91 2.31 -14.81
C GLN A 211 -3.16 2.14 -15.67
N SER A 212 -4.13 1.36 -15.19
CA SER A 212 -5.40 1.11 -15.89
C SER A 212 -6.21 2.40 -16.09
N CYS A 213 -6.30 3.26 -15.07
CA CYS A 213 -6.97 4.57 -15.19
C CYS A 213 -6.28 5.47 -16.24
N LYS A 214 -4.95 5.47 -16.29
CA LYS A 214 -4.19 6.26 -17.26
C LYS A 214 -4.45 5.78 -18.68
N GLU A 215 -4.43 4.48 -18.90
CA GLU A 215 -4.76 3.86 -20.19
C GLU A 215 -6.18 4.23 -20.63
N TRP A 216 -7.16 4.13 -19.73
CA TRP A 216 -8.54 4.55 -19.99
C TRP A 216 -8.64 6.04 -20.39
N SER A 217 -7.94 6.93 -19.69
CA SER A 217 -7.98 8.37 -19.97
C SER A 217 -7.43 8.77 -21.34
N LEU A 218 -6.55 7.94 -21.92
CA LEU A 218 -5.97 8.15 -23.25
C LEU A 218 -6.86 7.62 -24.38
N ARG A 219 -7.89 6.81 -24.06
CA ARG A 219 -8.79 6.25 -25.07
C ARG A 219 -9.73 7.32 -25.63
N SER A 220 -10.07 7.15 -26.90
CA SER A 220 -11.04 8.00 -27.60
C SER A 220 -12.49 7.58 -27.33
N ASP A 221 -12.73 6.29 -27.09
CA ASP A 221 -14.02 5.73 -26.71
C ASP A 221 -14.11 5.62 -25.18
N LYS A 222 -15.00 6.42 -24.58
CA LYS A 222 -15.21 6.51 -23.13
C LYS A 222 -16.45 5.75 -22.65
N ASP A 223 -17.15 5.06 -23.55
CA ASP A 223 -18.38 4.34 -23.22
C ASP A 223 -18.09 3.03 -22.46
N GLN A 224 -16.87 2.49 -22.60
CA GLN A 224 -16.40 1.34 -21.84
C GLN A 224 -15.88 1.76 -20.47
N THR A 225 -16.53 1.28 -19.41
CA THR A 225 -16.17 1.59 -18.01
C THR A 225 -15.61 0.41 -17.23
N ASP A 226 -15.46 -0.76 -17.86
CA ASP A 226 -14.97 -1.99 -17.22
C ASP A 226 -13.57 -1.82 -16.59
N GLU A 227 -12.68 -1.08 -17.26
CA GLU A 227 -11.33 -0.79 -16.75
C GLU A 227 -11.33 0.14 -15.53
N LEU A 228 -12.26 1.11 -15.50
CA LEU A 228 -12.46 1.96 -14.33
C LEU A 228 -13.06 1.17 -13.17
N LEU A 229 -13.98 0.24 -13.45
CA LEU A 229 -14.53 -0.67 -12.43
C LEU A 229 -13.45 -1.59 -11.85
N ALA A 230 -12.59 -2.17 -12.69
CA ALA A 230 -11.45 -2.96 -12.23
C ALA A 230 -10.47 -2.12 -11.40
N SER A 231 -10.16 -0.90 -11.84
CA SER A 231 -9.30 0.05 -11.11
C SER A 231 -9.88 0.43 -9.75
N MET A 232 -11.20 0.64 -9.69
CA MET A 232 -11.91 0.89 -8.44
C MET A 232 -11.80 -0.31 -7.50
N GLY A 233 -11.92 -1.54 -8.02
CA GLY A 233 -11.68 -2.76 -7.27
C GLY A 233 -10.28 -2.80 -6.64
N TYR A 234 -9.24 -2.52 -7.42
CA TYR A 234 -7.86 -2.46 -6.90
C TYR A 234 -7.67 -1.42 -5.80
N PHE A 235 -8.30 -0.25 -5.89
CA PHE A 235 -8.24 0.76 -4.81
C PHE A 235 -8.96 0.31 -3.53
N ILE A 236 -10.08 -0.41 -3.67
CA ILE A 236 -10.82 -0.96 -2.52
C ILE A 236 -9.97 -2.05 -1.84
N GLU A 237 -9.42 -3.00 -2.61
CA GLU A 237 -8.52 -4.03 -2.08
C GLU A 237 -7.29 -3.40 -1.41
N ALA A 238 -6.69 -2.37 -2.00
CA ALA A 238 -5.58 -1.63 -1.39
C ALA A 238 -5.99 -0.99 -0.05
N ALA A 239 -7.19 -0.40 0.02
CA ALA A 239 -7.71 0.20 1.24
C ALA A 239 -7.91 -0.84 2.36
N GLU A 240 -8.42 -2.02 2.02
CA GLU A 240 -8.58 -3.15 2.96
C GLU A 240 -7.24 -3.60 3.52
N VAL A 241 -6.23 -3.76 2.65
CA VAL A 241 -4.87 -4.12 3.06
C VAL A 241 -4.26 -3.03 3.94
N TYR A 242 -4.36 -1.75 3.57
CA TYR A 242 -3.86 -0.64 4.38
C TYR A 242 -4.57 -0.53 5.74
N SER A 243 -5.87 -0.85 5.78
CA SER A 243 -6.63 -0.89 7.04
C SER A 243 -6.12 -1.99 7.97
N SER A 244 -5.58 -3.10 7.43
CA SER A 244 -5.04 -4.19 8.24
C SER A 244 -3.69 -3.87 8.91
N ILE A 245 -3.03 -2.77 8.51
CA ILE A 245 -1.74 -2.30 9.04
C ILE A 245 -1.82 -0.91 9.68
N ASP A 246 -3.02 -0.47 10.05
CA ASP A 246 -3.28 0.84 10.67
C ASP A 246 -2.76 2.06 9.87
N ALA A 247 -2.61 1.93 8.55
CA ALA A 247 -2.16 3.00 7.66
C ALA A 247 -3.31 3.94 7.27
N GLY A 248 -3.97 4.56 8.26
CA GLY A 248 -5.25 5.25 8.08
C GLY A 248 -5.26 6.41 7.07
N SER A 249 -4.14 7.11 6.87
CA SER A 249 -4.04 8.16 5.84
C SER A 249 -4.07 7.57 4.43
N LYS A 250 -3.36 6.46 4.21
CA LYS A 250 -3.33 5.75 2.93
C LYS A 250 -4.68 5.09 2.66
N THR A 251 -5.28 4.42 3.66
CA THR A 251 -6.64 3.86 3.54
C THR A 251 -7.64 4.93 3.09
N ARG A 252 -7.62 6.12 3.71
CA ARG A 252 -8.51 7.22 3.32
C ARG A 252 -8.24 7.67 1.88
N GLN A 253 -6.98 7.77 1.49
CA GLN A 253 -6.60 8.16 0.13
C GLN A 253 -7.09 7.14 -0.90
N SER A 254 -6.86 5.85 -0.70
CA SER A 254 -7.30 4.80 -1.63
C SER A 254 -8.83 4.75 -1.73
N CYS A 255 -9.56 4.91 -0.61
CA CYS A 255 -11.01 5.05 -0.62
C CYS A 255 -11.47 6.28 -1.42
N ALA A 256 -10.81 7.42 -1.24
CA ALA A 256 -11.14 8.64 -1.97
C ALA A 256 -10.90 8.49 -3.48
N GLN A 257 -9.82 7.79 -3.89
CA GLN A 257 -9.59 7.46 -5.30
C GLN A 257 -10.67 6.52 -5.85
N ALA A 258 -11.06 5.48 -5.12
CA ALA A 258 -12.17 4.60 -5.54
C ALA A 258 -13.49 5.39 -5.72
N LEU A 259 -13.81 6.29 -4.80
CA LEU A 259 -15.00 7.15 -4.89
C LEU A 259 -14.91 8.15 -6.06
N LEU A 260 -13.71 8.64 -6.39
CA LEU A 260 -13.49 9.50 -7.54
C LEU A 260 -13.78 8.75 -8.86
N LEU A 261 -13.35 7.49 -8.96
CA LEU A 261 -13.68 6.64 -10.11
C LEU A 261 -15.19 6.38 -10.20
N TYR A 262 -15.85 6.13 -9.06
CA TYR A 262 -17.30 6.04 -9.01
C TYR A 262 -17.99 7.32 -9.53
N LEU A 263 -17.50 8.51 -9.16
CA LEU A 263 -18.03 9.76 -9.70
C LEU A 263 -17.85 9.88 -11.21
N GLN A 264 -16.67 9.49 -11.73
CA GLN A 264 -16.40 9.50 -13.16
C GLN A 264 -17.34 8.56 -13.93
N ILE A 265 -17.62 7.36 -13.40
CA ILE A 265 -18.52 6.38 -14.03
C ILE A 265 -19.96 6.89 -14.01
N ARG A 266 -20.40 7.47 -12.88
CA ARG A 266 -21.77 7.97 -12.74
C ARG A 266 -22.04 9.23 -13.57
N MET A 267 -21.01 10.05 -13.82
CA MET A 267 -21.11 11.33 -14.52
C MET A 267 -20.09 11.38 -15.66
N PRO A 268 -20.31 10.66 -16.77
CA PRO A 268 -19.34 10.57 -17.87
C PRO A 268 -19.10 11.90 -18.59
N ASP A 269 -20.08 12.80 -18.57
CA ASP A 269 -19.99 14.14 -19.20
C ASP A 269 -18.94 15.04 -18.52
N LEU A 270 -18.61 14.74 -17.26
CA LEU A 270 -17.64 15.49 -16.47
C LEU A 270 -16.35 14.69 -16.33
N HIS A 271 -15.21 15.36 -16.44
CA HIS A 271 -13.91 14.72 -16.30
C HIS A 271 -13.34 14.96 -14.90
N PHE A 272 -13.10 13.89 -14.15
CA PHE A 272 -12.63 13.95 -12.76
C PHE A 272 -11.27 13.31 -12.51
N ILE A 273 -10.78 12.45 -13.42
CA ILE A 273 -9.52 11.71 -13.24
C ILE A 273 -8.34 12.55 -13.77
N TYR A 274 -7.18 12.52 -13.10
CA TYR A 274 -5.94 13.22 -13.50
C TYR A 274 -6.06 14.73 -13.73
N LEU A 275 -6.92 15.39 -12.96
CA LEU A 275 -7.00 16.85 -12.98
C LEU A 275 -5.73 17.46 -12.38
N SER A 276 -5.30 18.59 -12.95
CA SER A 276 -4.35 19.47 -12.26
C SER A 276 -4.97 20.02 -10.99
N GLU A 277 -4.16 20.45 -10.02
CA GLU A 277 -4.64 21.08 -8.78
C GLU A 277 -5.62 22.24 -9.05
N THR A 278 -5.33 23.06 -10.09
CA THR A 278 -6.21 24.16 -10.52
C THR A 278 -7.56 23.68 -11.05
N ASN A 279 -7.56 22.63 -11.86
CA ASN A 279 -8.79 22.08 -12.43
C ASN A 279 -9.59 21.31 -11.37
N ALA A 280 -8.92 20.63 -10.44
CA ALA A 280 -9.55 19.97 -9.30
C ALA A 280 -10.27 20.98 -8.39
N ARG A 281 -9.64 22.13 -8.09
CA ARG A 281 -10.30 23.23 -7.35
C ARG A 281 -11.52 23.77 -8.09
N ARG A 282 -11.46 23.92 -9.42
CA ARG A 282 -12.62 24.35 -10.22
C ARG A 282 -13.74 23.32 -10.17
N ALA A 283 -13.42 22.05 -10.41
CA ALA A 283 -14.37 20.95 -10.35
C ALA A 283 -15.03 20.87 -8.97
N LEU A 284 -14.26 21.07 -7.89
CA LEU A 284 -14.76 21.13 -6.51
C LEU A 284 -15.79 22.24 -6.31
N VAL A 285 -15.53 23.46 -6.79
CA VAL A 285 -16.43 24.61 -6.66
C VAL A 285 -17.71 24.46 -7.50
N GLU A 286 -17.63 23.77 -8.64
CA GLU A 286 -18.75 23.56 -9.55
C GLU A 286 -19.80 22.58 -8.99
N GLN A 287 -19.40 21.65 -8.10
CA GLN A 287 -20.28 20.64 -7.52
C GLN A 287 -21.46 21.24 -6.76
N THR A 288 -22.65 20.65 -6.93
CA THR A 288 -23.89 21.10 -6.26
C THR A 288 -24.23 20.32 -5.00
N ARG A 289 -23.72 19.08 -4.88
CA ARG A 289 -23.95 18.21 -3.74
C ARG A 289 -22.69 18.13 -2.87
N PHE A 290 -22.87 18.14 -1.56
CA PHE A 290 -21.75 18.12 -0.62
C PHE A 290 -20.94 16.83 -0.72
N GLN A 291 -21.61 15.67 -0.87
CA GLN A 291 -20.92 14.38 -1.00
C GLN A 291 -20.01 14.31 -2.24
N GLU A 292 -20.47 14.84 -3.38
CA GLU A 292 -19.68 14.89 -4.62
C GLU A 292 -18.47 15.82 -4.45
N ALA A 293 -18.68 16.99 -3.84
CA ALA A 293 -17.60 17.91 -3.51
C ALA A 293 -16.58 17.29 -2.55
N LEU A 294 -17.05 16.57 -1.52
CA LEU A 294 -16.18 15.93 -0.53
C LEU A 294 -15.27 14.88 -1.18
N ILE A 295 -15.81 14.05 -2.08
CA ILE A 295 -15.01 13.06 -2.81
C ILE A 295 -13.89 13.74 -3.61
N VAL A 296 -14.20 14.80 -4.36
CA VAL A 296 -13.18 15.56 -5.11
C VAL A 296 -12.15 16.17 -4.17
N ALA A 297 -12.59 16.74 -3.05
CA ALA A 297 -11.70 17.34 -2.06
C ALA A 297 -10.76 16.31 -1.42
N GLU A 298 -11.25 15.12 -1.08
CA GLU A 298 -10.45 14.06 -0.48
C GLU A 298 -9.49 13.42 -1.48
N ALA A 299 -9.95 13.12 -2.70
CA ALA A 299 -9.12 12.46 -3.71
C ALA A 299 -7.91 13.31 -4.12
N TYR A 300 -8.08 14.64 -4.18
CA TYR A 300 -7.02 15.60 -4.55
C TYR A 300 -6.30 16.23 -3.36
N GLY A 301 -6.60 15.83 -2.12
CA GLY A 301 -5.97 16.41 -0.93
C GLY A 301 -6.35 17.88 -0.66
N LEU A 302 -7.46 18.35 -1.22
CA LEU A 302 -8.00 19.71 -1.09
C LEU A 302 -8.98 19.84 0.09
N ASN A 303 -9.10 18.85 0.97
CA ASN A 303 -9.98 18.91 2.14
C ASN A 303 -9.39 19.79 3.27
N GLN A 304 -9.04 21.03 2.95
CA GLN A 304 -8.54 22.04 3.86
C GLN A 304 -9.57 23.15 4.05
N PRO A 305 -9.66 23.79 5.23
CA PRO A 305 -10.71 24.79 5.50
C PRO A 305 -10.77 25.95 4.49
N GLY A 306 -9.63 26.43 3.98
CA GLY A 306 -9.59 27.53 3.01
C GLY A 306 -10.18 27.16 1.64
N GLU A 307 -10.01 25.92 1.20
CA GLU A 307 -10.52 25.43 -0.09
C GLU A 307 -12.06 25.37 -0.11
N TRP A 308 -12.68 25.21 1.05
CA TRP A 308 -14.14 25.17 1.20
C TRP A 308 -14.80 26.56 1.17
N ALA A 309 -14.06 27.65 1.37
CA ALA A 309 -14.63 29.00 1.34
C ALA A 309 -15.17 29.37 -0.07
N PRO A 310 -14.43 29.20 -1.17
CA PRO A 310 -14.96 29.39 -2.53
C PRO A 310 -16.16 28.48 -2.87
N VAL A 311 -16.15 27.24 -2.38
CA VAL A 311 -17.26 26.28 -2.60
C VAL A 311 -18.53 26.79 -1.93
N LEU A 312 -18.46 27.12 -0.64
CA LEU A 312 -19.59 27.65 0.11
C LEU A 312 -20.07 28.98 -0.47
N TRP A 313 -19.17 29.85 -0.92
CA TRP A 313 -19.52 31.09 -1.61
C TRP A 313 -20.35 30.82 -2.87
N ASN A 314 -19.91 29.91 -3.74
CA ASN A 314 -20.64 29.55 -4.96
C ASN A 314 -22.01 28.93 -4.65
N GLN A 315 -22.14 28.16 -3.56
CA GLN A 315 -23.43 27.65 -3.11
C GLN A 315 -24.34 28.75 -2.56
N MET A 316 -23.81 29.80 -1.92
CA MET A 316 -24.64 30.88 -1.38
C MET A 316 -25.35 31.69 -2.46
N LEU A 317 -24.81 31.70 -3.68
CA LEU A 317 -25.45 32.27 -4.87
C LEU A 317 -26.64 31.43 -5.37
N ARG A 318 -26.81 30.21 -4.87
CA ARG A 318 -27.87 29.25 -5.24
C ARG A 318 -28.81 29.01 -4.03
N PRO A 319 -29.81 29.87 -3.80
CA PRO A 319 -30.60 29.89 -2.56
C PRO A 319 -31.39 28.61 -2.30
N GLU A 320 -31.72 27.83 -3.33
CA GLU A 320 -32.48 26.57 -3.20
C GLU A 320 -31.62 25.41 -2.66
N LEU A 321 -30.31 25.44 -2.90
CA LEU A 321 -29.42 24.30 -2.63
C LEU A 321 -28.60 24.49 -1.35
N ILE A 322 -28.33 25.73 -0.95
CA ILE A 322 -27.44 26.07 0.16
C ILE A 322 -27.90 25.47 1.50
N GLU A 323 -29.21 25.47 1.80
CA GLU A 323 -29.69 24.99 3.10
C GLU A 323 -29.41 23.49 3.30
N ARG A 324 -29.60 22.69 2.22
CA ARG A 324 -29.31 21.26 2.18
C ARG A 324 -27.81 21.00 2.18
N PHE A 325 -27.06 21.67 1.30
CA PHE A 325 -25.60 21.54 1.22
C PHE A 325 -24.96 21.82 2.58
N MET A 326 -25.36 22.91 3.24
CA MET A 326 -24.84 23.24 4.56
C MET A 326 -25.24 22.26 5.66
N ALA A 327 -26.43 21.64 5.56
CA ALA A 327 -26.85 20.64 6.54
C ALA A 327 -25.98 19.38 6.45
N GLU A 328 -25.72 18.92 5.23
CA GLU A 328 -24.80 17.80 4.96
C GLU A 328 -23.36 18.18 5.36
N PHE A 329 -22.88 19.37 4.99
CA PHE A 329 -21.54 19.86 5.35
C PHE A 329 -21.29 19.81 6.86
N VAL A 330 -22.18 20.41 7.67
CA VAL A 330 -22.00 20.50 9.13
C VAL A 330 -22.13 19.14 9.83
N SER A 331 -22.73 18.14 9.17
CA SER A 331 -22.80 16.78 9.70
C SER A 331 -21.48 16.01 9.59
N VAL A 332 -20.59 16.42 8.68
CA VAL A 332 -19.33 15.73 8.39
C VAL A 332 -18.11 16.58 8.75
N LEU A 333 -18.12 17.88 8.40
CA LEU A 333 -16.99 18.80 8.57
C LEU A 333 -17.34 19.98 9.51
N PRO A 334 -16.39 20.43 10.36
CA PRO A 334 -16.60 21.57 11.23
C PRO A 334 -16.57 22.89 10.44
N LEU A 335 -17.40 23.85 10.86
CA LEU A 335 -17.32 25.24 10.38
C LEU A 335 -16.14 25.95 11.04
N GLN A 336 -14.98 25.92 10.39
CA GLN A 336 -13.76 26.53 10.91
C GLN A 336 -13.81 28.07 10.85
N PRO A 337 -13.31 28.79 11.87
CA PRO A 337 -13.32 30.26 11.91
C PRO A 337 -12.63 30.92 10.72
N SER A 338 -11.47 30.39 10.28
CA SER A 338 -10.70 30.94 9.15
C SER A 338 -11.52 30.99 7.86
N MET A 339 -12.16 29.87 7.51
CA MET A 339 -13.05 29.74 6.36
C MET A 339 -14.22 30.71 6.43
N LEU A 340 -14.85 30.85 7.60
CA LEU A 340 -15.98 31.75 7.80
C LEU A 340 -15.57 33.23 7.66
N LEU A 341 -14.39 33.60 8.18
CA LEU A 341 -13.86 34.95 8.05
C LEU A 341 -13.56 35.30 6.59
N GLU A 342 -13.04 34.36 5.81
CA GLU A 342 -12.86 34.53 4.36
C GLU A 342 -14.20 34.70 3.63
N LEU A 343 -15.21 33.89 3.96
CA LEU A 343 -16.57 34.06 3.44
C LEU A 343 -17.16 35.43 3.76
N ALA A 344 -16.94 35.95 4.97
CA ALA A 344 -17.39 37.29 5.35
C ALA A 344 -16.68 38.39 4.52
N ARG A 345 -15.39 38.20 4.19
CA ARG A 345 -14.66 39.11 3.30
C ARG A 345 -15.18 39.04 1.87
N PHE A 346 -15.47 37.85 1.34
CA PHE A 346 -16.08 37.68 0.01
C PHE A 346 -17.44 38.39 -0.05
N TYR A 347 -18.28 38.19 0.97
CA TYR A 347 -19.57 38.87 1.07
C TYR A 347 -19.40 40.40 1.06
N ARG A 348 -18.51 40.94 1.89
CA ARG A 348 -18.24 42.39 1.94
C ARG A 348 -17.75 42.91 0.59
N ALA A 349 -16.80 42.22 -0.04
CA ALA A 349 -16.23 42.63 -1.33
C ALA A 349 -17.31 42.69 -2.43
N GLU A 350 -18.20 41.71 -2.46
CA GLU A 350 -19.29 41.64 -3.44
C GLU A 350 -20.39 42.67 -3.17
N VAL A 351 -20.74 42.90 -1.90
CA VAL A 351 -21.65 43.99 -1.53
C VAL A 351 -21.04 45.36 -1.82
N ALA A 352 -19.75 45.56 -1.62
CA ALA A 352 -19.06 46.81 -1.94
C ALA A 352 -18.95 47.02 -3.46
N ALA A 353 -18.59 45.99 -4.22
CA ALA A 353 -18.46 46.06 -5.68
C ALA A 353 -19.81 46.33 -6.36
N ARG A 354 -20.91 45.79 -5.83
CA ARG A 354 -22.25 45.92 -6.42
C ARG A 354 -23.12 46.98 -5.74
N GLY A 355 -22.74 47.46 -4.56
CA GLY A 355 -23.46 48.48 -3.78
C GLY A 355 -23.49 49.86 -4.44
N ASP A 356 -22.49 50.17 -5.28
CA ASP A 356 -22.48 51.39 -6.11
C ASP A 356 -23.29 51.24 -7.41
N GLN A 357 -23.63 50.02 -7.83
CA GLN A 357 -24.32 49.74 -9.09
C GLN A 357 -25.84 49.62 -8.94
N SER A 358 -26.47 50.67 -8.38
CA SER A 358 -27.93 50.81 -8.40
C SER A 358 -28.52 51.04 -9.80
N GLN A 359 -27.72 51.05 -10.89
CA GLN A 359 -28.20 51.41 -12.24
C GLN A 359 -27.75 50.55 -13.43
N PHE A 360 -27.02 49.45 -13.29
CA PHE A 360 -26.60 48.68 -14.49
C PHE A 360 -26.98 47.19 -14.43
N SER A 361 -28.18 46.90 -14.90
CA SER A 361 -28.69 45.55 -15.18
C SER A 361 -28.16 44.94 -16.50
N MET A 362 -27.00 45.37 -17.02
CA MET A 362 -26.66 45.09 -18.43
C MET A 362 -25.24 44.61 -18.74
N TRP A 363 -24.51 44.00 -17.82
CA TRP A 363 -23.31 43.24 -18.23
C TRP A 363 -23.16 41.94 -17.44
N LEU A 364 -23.76 40.88 -18.00
CA LEU A 364 -23.36 39.52 -17.71
C LEU A 364 -22.86 38.88 -18.99
N THR A 365 -21.62 38.40 -18.95
CA THR A 365 -21.30 37.11 -19.55
C THR A 365 -22.24 36.06 -18.93
N GLY A 366 -23.27 35.71 -19.70
CA GLY A 366 -24.02 34.45 -19.65
C GLY A 366 -24.53 33.95 -18.29
N GLY A 367 -25.58 34.57 -17.75
CA GLY A 367 -26.36 33.99 -16.64
C GLY A 367 -26.86 35.02 -15.63
N GLY A 368 -27.94 35.72 -15.97
CA GLY A 368 -28.66 36.70 -15.12
C GLY A 368 -28.88 36.26 -13.67
N LEU A 369 -28.12 36.80 -12.71
CA LEU A 369 -28.50 36.71 -11.29
C LEU A 369 -29.77 37.58 -11.07
N PRO A 370 -30.84 37.06 -10.43
CA PRO A 370 -32.13 37.76 -10.30
C PRO A 370 -32.00 39.13 -9.63
N ALA A 371 -32.93 40.06 -9.90
CA ALA A 371 -32.99 41.39 -9.26
C ALA A 371 -32.98 41.34 -7.72
N ASP A 372 -33.38 40.21 -7.14
CA ASP A 372 -33.39 39.93 -5.69
C ASP A 372 -32.13 39.22 -5.17
N TRP A 373 -31.05 39.13 -5.94
CA TRP A 373 -29.81 38.42 -5.56
C TRP A 373 -29.28 38.86 -4.19
N ALA A 374 -29.35 40.16 -3.88
CA ALA A 374 -28.89 40.71 -2.59
C ALA A 374 -29.75 40.20 -1.41
N LYS A 375 -31.06 40.00 -1.61
CA LYS A 375 -31.96 39.44 -0.59
C LYS A 375 -31.66 37.96 -0.37
N TYR A 376 -31.43 37.20 -1.45
CA TYR A 376 -31.08 35.77 -1.38
C TYR A 376 -29.72 35.56 -0.72
N LEU A 377 -28.70 36.29 -1.14
CA LEU A 377 -27.37 36.22 -0.56
C LEU A 377 -27.38 36.62 0.92
N GLY A 378 -28.11 37.69 1.26
CA GLY A 378 -28.32 38.10 2.66
C GLY A 378 -29.04 37.03 3.49
N ARG A 379 -30.01 36.32 2.91
CA ARG A 379 -30.69 35.19 3.58
C ARG A 379 -29.75 34.01 3.80
N SER A 380 -28.97 33.63 2.79
CA SER A 380 -27.95 32.56 2.87
C SER A 380 -26.91 32.87 3.96
N PHE A 381 -26.40 34.11 3.98
CA PHE A 381 -25.42 34.53 4.99
C PHE A 381 -26.03 34.59 6.41
N ARG A 382 -27.30 35.02 6.57
CA ARG A 382 -28.00 34.92 7.87
C ARG A 382 -28.15 33.47 8.34
N CYS A 383 -28.37 32.53 7.42
CA CYS A 383 -28.42 31.10 7.76
C CYS A 383 -27.06 30.63 8.33
N LEU A 384 -25.96 31.05 7.70
CA LEU A 384 -24.59 30.82 8.21
C LEU A 384 -24.39 31.40 9.62
N LEU A 385 -24.74 32.68 9.82
CA LEU A 385 -24.61 33.35 11.12
C LEU A 385 -25.44 32.69 12.22
N ARG A 386 -26.62 32.11 11.91
CA ARG A 386 -27.41 31.36 12.89
C ARG A 386 -26.75 30.04 13.28
N ARG A 387 -26.03 29.40 12.36
CA ARG A 387 -25.35 28.12 12.59
C ARG A 387 -24.01 28.26 13.31
N THR A 388 -23.34 29.42 13.23
CA THR A 388 -22.14 29.72 14.03
C THR A 388 -22.51 29.89 15.49
N ARG A 389 -22.17 28.91 16.33
CA ARG A 389 -22.58 28.89 17.75
C ARG A 389 -21.76 29.81 18.64
N ASP A 390 -20.51 30.06 18.28
CA ASP A 390 -19.62 30.98 19.00
C ASP A 390 -20.08 32.43 18.77
N LEU A 391 -20.46 33.10 19.87
CA LEU A 391 -20.89 34.48 19.87
C LEU A 391 -19.83 35.47 19.37
N ARG A 392 -18.56 35.29 19.79
CA ARG A 392 -17.47 36.20 19.42
C ARG A 392 -17.20 36.12 17.93
N LEU A 393 -17.15 34.89 17.42
CA LEU A 393 -17.02 34.66 15.98
C LEU A 393 -18.23 35.20 15.21
N ARG A 394 -19.46 34.96 15.67
CA ARG A 394 -20.68 35.49 15.02
C ARG A 394 -20.67 37.02 14.95
N TYR A 395 -20.27 37.69 16.03
CA TYR A 395 -20.12 39.14 16.08
C TYR A 395 -19.07 39.63 15.07
N GLN A 396 -17.88 39.00 15.06
CA GLN A 396 -16.80 39.34 14.12
C GLN A 396 -17.25 39.16 12.66
N LEU A 397 -17.93 38.06 12.34
CA LEU A 397 -18.45 37.79 11.00
C LEU A 397 -19.47 38.83 10.55
N ALA A 398 -20.44 39.17 11.41
CA ALA A 398 -21.45 40.18 11.11
C ALA A 398 -20.83 41.58 10.92
N THR A 399 -19.78 41.89 11.69
CA THR A 399 -19.02 43.14 11.59
C THR A 399 -18.22 43.21 10.29
N ILE A 400 -17.54 42.13 9.91
CA ILE A 400 -16.74 42.07 8.67
C ILE A 400 -17.63 42.11 7.43
N ALA A 401 -18.70 41.32 7.40
CA ALA A 401 -19.60 41.22 6.25
C ALA A 401 -20.38 42.51 5.98
N THR A 402 -20.61 43.34 7.01
CA THR A 402 -21.42 44.57 6.98
C THR A 402 -22.90 44.32 6.63
N GLY A 403 -23.82 45.19 7.07
CA GLY A 403 -25.26 45.06 6.76
C GLY A 403 -26.10 44.13 7.66
N PHE A 404 -25.53 43.64 8.78
CA PHE A 404 -26.20 42.77 9.76
C PHE A 404 -26.27 43.42 11.16
N THR A 405 -26.71 44.68 11.24
CA THR A 405 -26.77 45.46 12.50
C THR A 405 -27.68 44.82 13.56
N ASP A 406 -28.73 44.13 13.13
CA ASP A 406 -29.61 43.32 13.98
C ASP A 406 -28.84 42.22 14.72
N VAL A 407 -27.95 41.53 14.02
CA VAL A 407 -27.10 40.47 14.60
C VAL A 407 -26.03 41.05 15.52
N ILE A 408 -25.39 42.15 15.13
CA ILE A 408 -24.38 42.87 15.94
C ILE A 408 -25.00 43.33 17.26
N ASN A 409 -26.16 43.99 17.21
CA ASN A 409 -26.86 44.46 18.41
C ASN A 409 -27.31 43.29 19.31
N ALA A 410 -27.74 42.16 18.73
CA ALA A 410 -28.09 40.97 19.49
C ALA A 410 -26.87 40.34 20.20
N CYS A 411 -25.70 40.33 19.54
CA CYS A 411 -24.44 39.88 20.13
C CYS A 411 -23.97 40.81 21.25
N ASN A 412 -24.01 42.14 21.07
CA ASN A 412 -23.64 43.11 22.10
C ASN A 412 -24.49 42.98 23.36
N LYS A 413 -25.81 42.87 23.22
CA LYS A 413 -26.73 42.60 24.35
C LYS A 413 -26.43 41.30 25.09
N ALA A 414 -25.79 40.33 24.43
CA ALA A 414 -25.36 39.09 25.06
C ALA A 414 -24.00 39.25 25.76
N PHE A 415 -23.07 40.02 25.19
CA PHE A 415 -21.79 40.36 25.83
C PHE A 415 -21.99 41.19 27.11
N ASP A 416 -22.94 42.13 27.12
CA ASP A 416 -23.26 42.93 28.32
C ASP A 416 -23.67 42.08 29.55
N LYS A 417 -24.02 40.80 29.33
CA LYS A 417 -24.42 39.84 30.37
C LYS A 417 -23.30 38.89 30.80
N VAL A 418 -22.12 38.96 30.19
CA VAL A 418 -21.02 38.03 30.42
C VAL A 418 -19.74 38.81 30.79
N PRO A 419 -19.04 38.46 31.88
CA PRO A 419 -17.79 39.13 32.26
C PRO A 419 -16.67 38.91 31.23
N ASP A 420 -15.81 39.91 31.05
CA ASP A 420 -14.73 39.96 30.03
C ASP A 420 -13.73 38.79 30.09
N SER A 421 -13.62 38.11 31.24
CA SER A 421 -12.75 36.95 31.48
C SER A 421 -13.30 35.61 30.99
N ALA A 422 -14.52 35.58 30.44
CA ALA A 422 -15.14 34.34 29.96
C ALA A 422 -14.46 33.82 28.67
N GLY A 423 -14.24 32.49 28.60
CA GLY A 423 -13.79 31.77 27.41
C GLY A 423 -14.82 31.78 26.26
N PRO A 424 -14.65 30.97 25.20
CA PRO A 424 -15.59 30.92 24.08
C PRO A 424 -17.01 30.59 24.55
N LEU A 425 -17.99 31.42 24.13
CA LEU A 425 -19.39 31.34 24.58
C LEU A 425 -20.23 30.56 23.57
N VAL A 426 -20.85 29.47 24.00
CA VAL A 426 -21.66 28.60 23.13
C VAL A 426 -23.14 28.66 23.51
N LEU A 427 -24.01 28.86 22.51
CA LEU A 427 -25.46 28.67 22.65
C LEU A 427 -25.82 27.21 22.88
N ARG A 428 -26.36 26.87 24.06
CA ARG A 428 -27.02 25.57 24.27
C ARG A 428 -28.52 25.71 23.95
N LYS A 429 -29.05 24.82 23.10
CA LYS A 429 -30.51 24.72 22.89
C LYS A 429 -31.15 24.05 24.11
N GLY A 430 -31.81 24.84 24.94
CA GLY A 430 -32.65 24.45 26.08
C GLY A 430 -33.51 25.65 26.50
N HIS A 431 -34.69 25.42 27.06
CA HIS A 431 -35.65 26.47 27.41
C HIS A 431 -35.00 27.53 28.32
N GLY A 432 -34.90 28.77 27.82
CA GLY A 432 -34.18 29.87 28.45
C GLY A 432 -32.79 30.05 27.85
N GLY A 433 -32.70 30.76 26.72
CA GLY A 433 -31.47 30.98 25.94
C GLY A 433 -30.38 31.76 26.68
N GLY A 434 -29.74 31.11 27.65
CA GLY A 434 -28.52 31.56 28.32
C GLY A 434 -27.28 31.12 27.54
N TYR A 435 -26.34 32.04 27.38
CA TYR A 435 -25.00 31.75 26.89
C TYR A 435 -24.12 31.38 28.09
N LEU A 436 -23.45 30.23 28.02
CA LEU A 436 -22.52 29.78 29.05
C LEU A 436 -21.08 29.81 28.51
N PRO A 437 -20.07 30.16 29.33
CA PRO A 437 -18.67 29.96 28.99
C PRO A 437 -18.38 28.46 28.88
N LEU A 438 -17.66 28.07 27.82
CA LEU A 438 -16.94 26.79 27.81
C LEU A 438 -15.87 26.87 28.89
N MET A 439 -15.98 26.05 29.95
CA MET A 439 -14.84 25.72 30.81
C MET A 439 -13.90 24.78 30.06
#